data_AF-K9DRS3-F1
#
_entry.id   AF-K9DRS3-F1
#
_cell.length_a   1.000
_cell.length_b   1.000
_cell.length_c   1.000
_cell.angle_alpha   90.00
_cell.angle_beta   90.00
_cell.angle_gamma   90.00
#
_symmetry.space_group_name_H-M   'P 1'
#
loop_
_entity.id
_entity.type
_entity.pdbx_description
1 polymer ?
#
loop_
_entity_poly.entity_id
_entity_poly.type
_entity_poly.pdbx_seq_one_letter_code
_entity_poly.pdbx_strand_id
1 'polypeptide(L)' 'MNEQWRFYVDASGIKKNGGTVEGHIWNGAVGVEWFPHKNVGLVLDYNVQKIDLHRNGDRTADLDLKLKGPSAFVKVRF' A
#
# COMPACT_ATOMS: atom_id res chain seq x y z
N MET A 1 16.16 -20.65 13.97
CA MET A 1 15.76 -19.51 14.83
C MET A 1 14.44 -19.02 14.27
N ASN A 2 13.33 -19.18 15.00
CA ASN A 2 11.93 -18.85 14.64
C ASN A 2 11.67 -18.16 13.28
N GLU A 3 11.67 -18.93 12.18
CA GLU A 3 11.18 -18.49 10.84
C GLU A 3 9.65 -18.29 10.78
N GLN A 4 9.00 -18.18 11.93
CA GLN A 4 7.55 -18.00 12.01
C GLN A 4 7.15 -16.55 11.71
N TRP A 5 8.03 -15.57 11.86
CA TRP A 5 7.70 -14.15 11.66
C TRP A 5 8.47 -13.59 10.47
N ARG A 6 7.75 -12.96 9.54
CA ARG A 6 8.30 -12.33 8.36
C ARG A 6 7.78 -10.91 8.24
N PHE A 7 8.68 -9.95 8.40
CA PHE A 7 8.33 -8.54 8.20
C PHE A 7 8.65 -8.13 6.77
N TYR A 8 7.78 -7.30 6.20
CA TYR A 8 8.03 -6.70 4.90
C TYR A 8 7.62 -5.22 4.93
N VAL A 9 8.32 -4.43 4.12
CA VAL A 9 8.02 -3.03 3.91
C VAL A 9 8.05 -2.78 2.41
N ASP A 10 7.01 -2.11 1.91
CA ASP A 10 6.91 -1.63 0.54
C ASP A 10 6.93 -0.11 0.57
N ALA A 11 7.73 0.49 -0.29
CA ALA A 11 7.70 1.92 -0.54
C ALA A 11 7.79 2.10 -2.05
N SER A 12 6.73 2.60 -2.65
CA SER A 12 6.61 2.75 -4.09
C SER A 12 6.11 4.14 -4.45
N GLY A 13 6.89 4.86 -5.24
CA GLY A 13 6.56 6.20 -5.73
C GLY A 13 6.38 6.17 -7.23
N ILE A 14 5.16 6.43 -7.72
CA ILE A 14 4.92 6.58 -9.15
C ILE A 14 4.98 8.06 -9.47
N LYS A 15 6.08 8.49 -10.10
CA LYS A 15 6.22 9.83 -10.66
C LYS A 15 5.65 9.83 -12.07
N LYS A 16 4.38 10.23 -12.24
CA LYS A 16 3.78 10.36 -13.57
C LYS A 16 4.18 11.71 -14.16
N ASN A 17 5.12 11.68 -15.12
CA ASN A 17 5.58 12.86 -15.86
C ASN A 17 5.09 12.74 -17.31
N GLY A 18 3.92 13.29 -17.61
CA GLY A 18 3.32 13.19 -18.95
C GLY A 18 2.01 13.97 -19.11
N GLY A 19 2.11 15.21 -19.58
CA GLY A 19 0.99 16.05 -20.03
C GLY A 19 0.22 16.77 -18.91
N THR A 20 -1.01 17.21 -19.21
CA THR A 20 -1.89 18.14 -18.45
C THR A 20 -2.22 17.79 -17.00
N VAL A 21 -1.70 16.69 -16.44
CA VAL A 21 -1.95 16.25 -15.06
C VAL A 21 -0.64 15.79 -14.43
N GLU A 22 -0.07 16.66 -13.60
CA GLU A 22 1.10 16.38 -12.76
C GLU A 22 0.61 15.80 -11.43
N GLY A 23 0.96 14.54 -11.15
CA GLY A 23 0.47 13.81 -9.98
C GLY A 23 1.58 12.96 -9.37
N HIS A 24 1.86 13.20 -8.09
CA HIS A 24 2.83 12.43 -7.31
C HIS A 24 2.06 11.42 -6.45
N ILE A 25 2.06 10.15 -6.86
CA ILE A 25 1.46 9.09 -6.05
C ILE A 25 2.57 8.50 -5.18
N TRP A 26 2.44 8.71 -3.88
CA TRP A 26 3.32 8.10 -2.88
C TRP A 26 2.57 6.99 -2.17
N ASN A 27 3.10 5.78 -2.28
CA ASN A 27 2.58 4.60 -1.60
C ASN A 27 3.65 4.10 -0.61
N GLY A 28 3.19 3.75 0.58
CA GLY A 28 3.96 3.00 1.54
C GLY A 28 3.09 1.90 2.11
N ALA A 29 3.67 0.73 2.32
CA ALA A 29 3.03 -0.34 3.06
C ALA A 29 4.03 -0.97 4.02
N VAL A 30 3.53 -1.44 5.15
CA VAL A 30 4.31 -2.26 6.06
C VAL A 30 3.45 -3.43 6.49
N GLY A 31 4.03 -4.61 6.56
CA GLY A 31 3.30 -5.79 6.98
C GLY A 31 4.16 -6.80 7.70
N VAL A 32 3.46 -7.70 8.37
CA VAL A 32 4.00 -8.82 9.11
C VAL A 32 3.21 -10.07 8.78
N GLU A 33 3.95 -11.14 8.46
CA GLU A 33 3.45 -12.48 8.19
C GLU A 33 3.85 -13.36 9.38
N TRP A 34 2.89 -14.00 10.03
CA TRP A 34 3.11 -14.98 11.08
C TRP A 34 2.65 -16.37 10.63
N PHE A 35 3.53 -17.36 10.70
CA PHE A 35 3.29 -18.75 10.33
C PHE A 35 3.23 -19.63 11.58
N PRO A 36 2.06 -19.73 12.25
CA PRO A 36 1.91 -20.66 13.36
C PRO A 36 2.10 -22.11 12.95
N HIS A 37 1.74 -22.47 11.70
CA HIS A 37 1.84 -23.81 11.15
C HIS A 37 2.43 -23.76 9.73
N LYS A 38 2.98 -24.88 9.24
CA LYS A 38 3.54 -24.95 7.87
C LYS A 38 2.50 -24.73 6.76
N ASN A 39 1.22 -24.97 7.07
CA ASN A 39 0.10 -24.90 6.11
C ASN A 39 -0.78 -23.65 6.28
N VAL A 40 -0.60 -22.88 7.36
CA VAL A 40 -1.42 -21.70 7.67
C VAL A 40 -0.54 -20.56 8.13
N GLY A 41 -0.67 -19.42 7.45
CA GLY A 41 -0.08 -18.14 7.80
C GLY A 41 -1.14 -17.08 8.03
N LEU A 42 -0.88 -16.17 8.97
CA LEU A 42 -1.62 -14.94 9.21
C LEU A 42 -0.79 -13.79 8.67
N VAL A 43 -1.42 -12.89 7.93
CA VAL A 43 -0.77 -11.70 7.40
C VAL A 43 -1.53 -10.49 7.88
N LEU A 44 -0.78 -9.52 8.35
CA LEU A 44 -1.26 -8.20 8.72
C LEU A 44 -0.47 -7.17 7.95
N ASP A 45 -1.16 -6.26 7.30
CA ASP A 45 -0.55 -5.21 6.49
C ASP A 45 -1.23 -3.87 6.74
N TYR A 46 -0.46 -2.82 6.63
CA TYR A 46 -0.92 -1.45 6.78
C TYR A 46 -0.44 -0.65 5.59
N ASN A 47 -1.38 -0.31 4.71
CA ASN A 47 -1.10 0.46 3.50
C ASN A 47 -1.48 1.92 3.74
N VAL A 48 -0.58 2.79 3.33
CA VAL A 48 -0.77 4.24 3.26
C VAL A 48 -0.52 4.68 1.83
N GLN A 49 -1.60 5.07 1.15
CA GLN A 49 -1.53 5.63 -0.19
C GLN A 49 -2.01 7.08 -0.14
N LYS A 50 -1.16 7.98 -0.61
CA LYS A 50 -1.52 9.37 -0.88
C LYS A 50 -1.55 9.58 -2.39
N ILE A 51 -2.74 9.86 -2.91
CA ILE A 51 -2.95 10.27 -4.29
C ILE A 51 -3.25 11.77 -4.27
N ASP A 52 -2.27 12.57 -4.64
CA ASP A 52 -2.43 13.99 -4.91
C ASP A 52 -2.59 14.15 -6.44
N LEU A 53 -3.83 14.36 -6.90
CA LEU A 53 -4.15 14.55 -8.31
C LEU A 53 -4.52 16.01 -8.56
N HIS A 54 -3.58 16.79 -9.12
CA HIS A 54 -3.81 18.19 -9.45
C HIS A 54 -4.36 18.29 -10.88
N ARG A 55 -5.66 18.58 -11.05
CA ARG A 55 -6.28 18.76 -12.37
C ARG A 55 -6.39 20.25 -12.69
N ASN A 56 -5.52 20.74 -13.59
CA ASN A 56 -5.54 22.14 -14.02
C ASN A 56 -6.52 22.32 -15.19
N GLY A 57 -7.75 22.77 -14.92
CA GLY A 57 -8.72 23.17 -15.94
C GLY A 57 -9.99 23.73 -15.32
N ASP A 58 -10.24 25.04 -15.51
CA ASP A 58 -11.39 25.93 -15.15
C ASP A 58 -12.11 25.79 -13.79
N ARG A 59 -12.02 24.64 -13.12
CA ARG A 59 -12.53 24.35 -11.79
C ARG A 59 -11.49 23.49 -11.08
N THR A 60 -10.74 24.13 -10.18
CA THR A 60 -9.79 23.46 -9.28
C THR A 60 -10.53 22.36 -8.50
N ALA A 61 -10.24 21.11 -8.83
CA ALA A 61 -10.74 19.95 -8.10
C ALA A 61 -9.54 19.23 -7.49
N ASP A 62 -9.20 19.59 -6.25
CA ASP A 62 -8.23 18.86 -5.45
C ASP A 62 -8.89 17.59 -4.92
N LEU A 63 -8.51 16.44 -5.47
CA LEU A 63 -8.94 15.14 -4.98
C LEU A 63 -7.81 14.55 -4.12
N ASP A 64 -7.83 14.88 -2.82
CA ASP A 64 -6.94 14.28 -1.82
C ASP A 64 -7.53 12.93 -1.40
N LEU A 65 -7.11 11.85 -2.08
CA LEU A 65 -7.52 10.50 -1.73
C LEU A 65 -6.46 9.89 -0.82
N LYS A 66 -6.71 9.96 0.49
CA LYS A 66 -5.92 9.28 1.53
C LYS A 66 -6.53 7.90 1.80
N LEU A 67 -6.08 6.88 1.09
CA LEU A 67 -6.41 5.50 1.42
C LEU A 67 -5.44 5.00 2.49
N LYS A 68 -5.94 4.92 3.73
CA LYS A 68 -5.26 4.28 4.87
C LYS A 68 -6.09 3.08 5.27
N GLY A 69 -5.56 1.89 5.08
CA GLY A 69 -6.28 0.65 5.33
C GLY A 69 -5.37 -0.37 5.99
N PRO A 70 -5.63 -0.74 7.26
CA PRO A 70 -5.15 -2.02 7.76
C PRO A 70 -5.89 -3.13 7.01
N SER A 71 -5.13 -4.08 6.47
CA SER A 71 -5.69 -5.32 5.96
C SER A 71 -5.12 -6.50 6.76
N ALA A 72 -5.91 -7.56 6.81
CA ALA A 72 -5.56 -8.79 7.48
C ALA A 72 -6.05 -9.95 6.62
N PHE A 73 -5.19 -10.92 6.35
CA PHE A 73 -5.56 -12.08 5.56
C PHE A 73 -4.95 -13.36 6.11
N VAL A 74 -5.69 -14.46 5.95
CA VAL A 74 -5.24 -15.80 6.28
C VAL A 74 -4.78 -16.47 4.99
N LYS A 75 -3.58 -17.04 5.01
CA LYS A 75 -2.96 -17.73 3.89
C LYS A 75 -2.89 -19.21 4.19
N VAL A 76 -3.67 -20.00 3.46
CA VAL A 76 -3.66 -21.47 3.57
C VAL A 76 -2.94 -22.04 2.36
N ARG A 77 -2.04 -23.00 2.58
CA ARG A 77 -1.35 -23.74 1.51
C ARG A 77 -1.63 -25.24 1.69
N PHE A 78 -2.28 -25.83 0.70
CA PHE A 78 -2.63 -27.26 0.60
C PHE A 78 -1.64 -27.98 -0.31
#